data_AF-E6UKI0-F1
#
_entry.id   AF-E6UKI0-F1
#
_cell.length_a   1.000
_cell.length_b   1.000
_cell.length_c   1.000
_cell.angle_alpha   90.00
_cell.angle_beta   90.00
_cell.angle_gamma   90.00
#
_symmetry.space_group_name_H-M   'P 1'
#
loop_
_entity.id
_entity.type
_entity.pdbx_description
1 polymer ?
#
loop_
_entity_poly.entity_id
_entity_poly.type
_entity_poly.pdbx_seq_one_letter_code
_entity_poly.pdbx_strand_id
1 'polypeptide(L)'
;MKRILASVIAITVIGTAFSGCGKVKGSKKDDDKDVVVSEAKSDNDSKDETTQGDDVSDSSLNNVDSSADSDNASSYGYEDVIRAYFDANNEGDVEKSIRTMYPDKAVDGMFKLAELQGADIEKELGGIKTNYVITDIVEEGPMTEKEIEPFMILFDQMAGAFDKIEEYGGDVQALSDEQREELYNLFMGYTDPEEDDIDRIYHAAEGYDVTVYYTNDGEPDEDYFYVYNVEGEGWKLNNSMRKFAKKAKNAASNSTAKTVHTSFAIALTDLDYDGTDVSGVYIIGSDDSMNYNVPSTINVSEIRNTVGSEYDTISKYDYFAIIVNGECSYVAVCKKDDDNIGMYPVSNIPKALNGDKLETEEVSKIDNYTLDELFEISKDIIE
;
A
#
# COMPACT_ATOMS: atom_id res chain seq x y z
N MET A 1 -2.90 -30.38 -11.81
CA MET A 1 -3.66 -29.40 -10.99
C MET A 1 -3.53 -29.60 -9.47
N LYS A 2 -2.91 -30.69 -8.97
CA LYS A 2 -2.92 -31.09 -7.54
C LYS A 2 -1.73 -30.61 -6.68
N ARG A 3 -0.81 -29.82 -7.25
CA ARG A 3 0.38 -29.26 -6.55
C ARG A 3 0.42 -27.74 -6.55
N ILE A 4 -0.60 -27.08 -7.11
CA ILE A 4 -0.56 -25.65 -7.41
C ILE A 4 -1.18 -24.83 -6.27
N LEU A 5 -2.20 -25.34 -5.58
CA LEU A 5 -2.89 -24.53 -4.55
C LEU A 5 -2.01 -24.24 -3.33
N ALA A 6 -1.30 -25.24 -2.79
CA ALA A 6 -0.48 -25.06 -1.58
C ALA A 6 0.70 -24.10 -1.81
N SER A 7 1.38 -24.26 -2.95
CA SER A 7 2.47 -23.37 -3.42
C SER A 7 2.00 -21.94 -3.63
N VAL A 8 0.77 -21.73 -4.12
CA VAL A 8 0.23 -20.38 -4.28
C VAL A 8 0.00 -19.70 -2.92
N ILE A 9 -0.28 -20.42 -1.84
CA ILE A 9 -0.64 -19.82 -0.54
C ILE A 9 0.58 -19.23 0.17
N ALA A 10 1.65 -20.02 0.33
CA ALA A 10 2.90 -19.55 0.91
C ALA A 10 3.51 -18.44 0.03
N ILE A 11 3.54 -18.63 -1.29
CA ILE A 11 4.09 -17.63 -2.23
C ILE A 11 3.23 -16.37 -2.30
N THR A 12 1.91 -16.44 -2.12
CA THR A 12 1.06 -15.24 -2.14
C THR A 12 1.21 -14.44 -0.84
N VAL A 13 1.29 -15.07 0.34
CA VAL A 13 1.51 -14.34 1.60
C VAL A 13 2.91 -13.75 1.67
N ILE A 14 3.90 -14.50 1.22
CA ILE A 14 5.27 -14.04 1.18
C ILE A 14 5.42 -12.99 0.05
N GLY A 15 4.83 -13.20 -1.13
CA GLY A 15 4.79 -12.24 -2.22
C GLY A 15 4.08 -10.92 -1.90
N THR A 16 3.04 -10.92 -1.04
CA THR A 16 2.39 -9.69 -0.55
C THR A 16 3.22 -8.96 0.50
N ALA A 17 4.03 -9.67 1.30
CA ALA A 17 4.99 -9.04 2.22
C ALA A 17 6.12 -8.30 1.48
N PHE A 18 6.60 -8.83 0.35
CA PHE A 18 7.73 -8.26 -0.40
C PHE A 18 7.36 -7.38 -1.61
N SER A 19 6.08 -7.34 -2.03
CA SER A 19 5.63 -6.45 -3.11
C SER A 19 5.49 -4.98 -2.69
N GLY A 20 5.70 -4.65 -1.41
CA GLY A 20 5.62 -3.29 -0.86
C GLY A 20 6.85 -2.39 -1.14
N CYS A 21 8.05 -2.97 -1.26
CA CYS A 21 9.30 -2.19 -1.22
C CYS A 21 10.03 -2.01 -2.57
N GLY A 22 9.56 -2.59 -3.69
CA GLY A 22 10.27 -2.54 -4.97
C GLY A 22 9.46 -1.96 -6.13
N LYS A 23 9.96 -0.91 -6.79
CA LYS A 23 9.63 -0.67 -8.21
C LYS A 23 10.07 -1.91 -8.99
N VAL A 24 9.12 -2.78 -9.32
CA VAL A 24 9.32 -3.78 -10.37
C VAL A 24 9.69 -2.99 -11.63
N LYS A 25 10.97 -3.00 -12.00
CA LYS A 25 11.43 -2.46 -13.29
C LYS A 25 10.77 -3.29 -14.37
N GLY A 26 9.62 -2.80 -14.85
CA GLY A 26 8.90 -3.37 -15.97
C GLY A 26 9.86 -3.50 -17.14
N SER A 27 10.13 -4.74 -17.54
CA SER A 27 10.74 -5.04 -18.82
C SER A 27 9.85 -4.43 -19.90
N LYS A 28 10.37 -3.42 -20.60
CA LYS A 28 9.77 -2.88 -21.82
C LYS A 28 9.38 -4.03 -22.74
N LYS A 29 8.11 -4.10 -23.11
CA LYS A 29 7.67 -4.51 -24.45
C LYS A 29 6.27 -3.97 -24.73
N ASP A 30 6.20 -3.29 -25.86
CA ASP A 30 5.04 -2.67 -26.47
C ASP A 30 3.93 -3.68 -26.84
N ASP A 31 2.78 -3.09 -27.09
CA ASP A 31 1.61 -3.52 -27.88
C ASP A 31 0.41 -4.17 -27.16
N ASP A 32 -0.67 -3.37 -27.21
CA ASP A 32 -2.08 -3.73 -27.26
C ASP A 32 -2.37 -5.18 -27.66
N LYS A 33 -3.11 -5.87 -26.78
CA LYS A 33 -4.40 -6.51 -27.13
C LYS A 33 -5.09 -7.08 -25.90
N ASP A 34 -6.31 -6.62 -25.70
CA ASP A 34 -7.37 -7.30 -24.97
C ASP A 34 -7.37 -8.81 -25.27
N VAL A 35 -7.29 -9.65 -24.24
CA VAL A 35 -7.78 -11.04 -24.33
C VAL A 35 -8.53 -11.42 -23.06
N VAL A 36 -9.83 -11.58 -23.31
CA VAL A 36 -10.90 -12.23 -22.56
C VAL A 36 -10.48 -13.59 -21.98
N VAL A 37 -10.82 -13.79 -20.71
CA VAL A 37 -10.79 -15.08 -20.00
C VAL A 37 -11.65 -16.13 -20.71
N SER A 38 -11.07 -17.30 -21.00
CA SER A 38 -11.85 -18.51 -21.30
C SER A 38 -11.11 -19.78 -20.86
N GLU A 39 -11.85 -20.67 -20.22
CA GLU A 39 -11.40 -21.91 -19.59
C GLU A 39 -11.13 -23.07 -20.56
N ALA A 40 -10.20 -23.93 -20.13
CA ALA A 40 -10.09 -25.38 -20.31
C ALA A 40 -9.87 -26.00 -21.72
N LYS A 41 -8.74 -26.71 -21.87
CA LYS A 41 -8.71 -28.19 -21.90
C LYS A 41 -7.29 -28.79 -21.91
N SER A 42 -7.18 -29.89 -21.16
CA SER A 42 -6.13 -30.91 -21.16
C SER A 42 -5.89 -31.54 -22.54
N ASP A 43 -4.64 -31.87 -22.87
CA ASP A 43 -4.25 -33.23 -23.27
C ASP A 43 -2.74 -33.50 -23.15
N ASN A 44 -2.45 -34.71 -22.67
CA ASN A 44 -1.16 -35.40 -22.59
C ASN A 44 -0.52 -35.59 -23.98
N ASP A 45 0.82 -35.59 -24.08
CA ASP A 45 1.58 -36.81 -24.42
C ASP A 45 3.08 -36.67 -24.10
N SER A 46 3.72 -37.82 -24.11
CA SER A 46 4.87 -38.28 -23.35
C SER A 46 6.25 -38.20 -24.04
N LYS A 47 7.27 -38.43 -23.20
CA LYS A 47 8.48 -39.27 -23.35
C LYS A 47 9.87 -38.62 -23.47
N ASP A 48 10.71 -39.08 -22.53
CA ASP A 48 12.12 -39.54 -22.61
C ASP A 48 13.14 -38.56 -23.21
N GLU A 49 14.34 -38.34 -22.66
CA GLU A 49 15.30 -39.25 -22.01
C GLU A 49 16.42 -38.37 -21.37
N THR A 50 17.37 -39.00 -20.66
CA THR A 50 18.79 -38.62 -20.44
C THR A 50 19.18 -38.46 -18.95
N THR A 51 19.68 -39.51 -18.29
CA THR A 51 21.10 -39.91 -18.10
C THR A 51 21.84 -39.17 -16.98
N GLN A 52 22.03 -39.91 -15.88
CA GLN A 52 23.20 -40.03 -15.00
C GLN A 52 24.45 -39.20 -15.31
N GLY A 53 24.96 -38.51 -14.28
CA GLY A 53 26.32 -37.99 -14.19
C GLY A 53 26.63 -37.55 -12.76
N ASP A 54 27.46 -38.33 -12.07
CA ASP A 54 28.03 -38.05 -10.75
C ASP A 54 28.82 -36.73 -10.74
N ASP A 55 28.75 -35.96 -9.65
CA ASP A 55 30.00 -35.53 -9.00
C ASP A 55 29.80 -35.16 -7.53
N VAL A 56 30.73 -35.65 -6.72
CA VAL A 56 30.85 -35.46 -5.28
C VAL A 56 31.65 -34.18 -5.05
N SER A 57 31.13 -33.25 -4.25
CA SER A 57 32.02 -32.34 -3.52
C SER A 57 31.45 -32.00 -2.14
N ASP A 58 32.25 -32.43 -1.18
CA ASP A 58 32.20 -32.26 0.26
C ASP A 58 32.61 -30.83 0.63
N SER A 59 31.78 -30.11 1.38
CA SER A 59 32.22 -28.98 2.20
C SER A 59 31.27 -28.72 3.38
N SER A 60 31.59 -29.38 4.49
CA SER A 60 31.75 -28.73 5.81
C SER A 60 30.62 -27.81 6.29
N LEU A 61 29.67 -28.44 6.98
CA LEU A 61 28.82 -27.83 8.00
C LEU A 61 29.68 -27.12 9.06
N ASN A 62 29.63 -25.79 9.09
CA ASN A 62 29.97 -25.03 10.28
C ASN A 62 28.70 -24.83 11.10
N ASN A 63 28.58 -25.64 12.15
CA ASN A 63 27.76 -25.35 13.32
C ASN A 63 28.14 -23.95 13.84
N VAL A 64 27.21 -23.00 13.78
CA VAL A 64 27.20 -21.89 14.73
C VAL A 64 26.18 -22.26 15.80
N ASP A 65 26.76 -22.63 16.92
CA ASP A 65 26.17 -22.97 18.20
C ASP A 65 25.26 -21.84 18.69
N SER A 66 23.97 -22.16 18.76
CA SER A 66 22.94 -21.41 19.43
C SER A 66 23.03 -21.68 20.93
N SER A 67 23.75 -20.85 21.67
CA SER A 67 23.44 -20.64 23.08
C SER A 67 24.11 -19.42 23.71
N ALA A 68 23.27 -18.63 24.38
CA ALA A 68 23.58 -17.70 25.46
C ALA A 68 24.24 -16.35 25.10
N ASP A 69 23.38 -15.35 24.88
CA ASP A 69 23.48 -14.08 25.62
C ASP A 69 22.05 -13.64 26.00
N SER A 70 21.49 -14.32 27.00
CA SER A 70 20.23 -13.96 27.67
C SER A 70 20.49 -12.98 28.81
N ASP A 71 21.12 -11.84 28.54
CA ASP A 71 21.36 -10.78 29.53
C ASP A 71 21.56 -9.42 28.84
N ASN A 72 20.57 -8.94 28.09
CA ASN A 72 20.37 -7.52 27.76
C ASN A 72 19.00 -7.24 27.13
N ALA A 73 17.91 -7.65 27.80
CA ALA A 73 16.55 -7.22 27.47
C ALA A 73 16.29 -5.77 27.94
N SER A 74 17.20 -4.84 27.60
CA SER A 74 16.98 -3.41 27.78
C SER A 74 16.25 -2.86 26.55
N SER A 75 14.92 -2.75 26.64
CA SER A 75 14.11 -1.75 25.92
C SER A 75 14.46 -1.54 24.43
N TYR A 76 14.34 -2.57 23.59
CA TYR A 76 14.29 -2.37 22.15
C TYR A 76 12.94 -1.72 21.79
N GLY A 77 12.99 -0.54 21.16
CA GLY A 77 11.81 0.22 20.75
C GLY A 77 11.29 -0.22 19.38
N TYR A 78 10.13 0.30 18.97
CA TYR A 78 9.56 -0.01 17.66
C TYR A 78 10.45 0.43 16.49
N GLU A 79 11.27 1.48 16.68
CA GLU A 79 12.25 1.89 15.66
C GLU A 79 13.30 0.82 15.38
N ASP A 80 13.67 0.03 16.39
CA ASP A 80 14.69 -1.00 16.25
C ASP A 80 14.22 -2.14 15.37
N VAL A 81 12.95 -2.56 15.48
CA VAL A 81 12.39 -3.59 14.58
C VAL A 81 12.28 -3.08 13.14
N ILE A 82 11.95 -1.79 12.94
CA ILE A 82 11.92 -1.17 11.62
C ILE A 82 13.32 -1.19 11.01
N ARG A 83 14.35 -0.76 11.76
CA ARG A 83 15.74 -0.78 11.29
C ARG A 83 16.19 -2.20 10.96
N ALA A 84 15.87 -3.16 11.81
CA ALA A 84 16.19 -4.57 11.57
C ALA A 84 15.55 -5.12 10.28
N TYR A 85 14.32 -4.70 9.95
CA TYR A 85 13.66 -5.06 8.70
C TYR A 85 14.40 -4.49 7.48
N PHE A 86 14.74 -3.21 7.49
CA PHE A 86 15.48 -2.60 6.38
C PHE A 86 16.90 -3.18 6.24
N ASP A 87 17.59 -3.45 7.34
CA ASP A 87 18.90 -4.10 7.34
C ASP A 87 18.81 -5.52 6.76
N ALA A 88 17.80 -6.31 7.15
CA ALA A 88 17.57 -7.64 6.58
C ALA A 88 17.34 -7.58 5.06
N ASN A 89 16.54 -6.63 4.57
CA ASN A 89 16.32 -6.42 3.13
C ASN A 89 17.59 -5.97 2.39
N ASN A 90 18.46 -5.17 3.00
CA ASN A 90 19.75 -4.77 2.44
C ASN A 90 20.72 -5.96 2.37
N GLU A 91 20.70 -6.82 3.38
CA GLU A 91 21.51 -8.05 3.46
C GLU A 91 21.00 -9.12 2.48
N GLY A 92 19.73 -9.05 2.09
CA GLY A 92 19.02 -10.10 1.36
C GLY A 92 18.62 -11.28 2.27
N ASP A 93 18.54 -11.04 3.58
CA ASP A 93 18.17 -12.02 4.60
C ASP A 93 16.65 -12.04 4.75
N VAL A 94 16.03 -12.93 3.98
CA VAL A 94 14.58 -13.06 3.89
C VAL A 94 13.99 -13.58 5.21
N GLU A 95 14.63 -14.55 5.85
CA GLU A 95 14.14 -15.11 7.11
C GLU A 95 14.10 -14.05 8.21
N LYS A 96 15.20 -13.30 8.38
CA LYS A 96 15.28 -12.20 9.33
C LYS A 96 14.22 -11.14 9.04
N SER A 97 13.99 -10.80 7.76
CA SER A 97 12.91 -9.88 7.36
C SER A 97 11.54 -10.40 7.80
N ILE A 98 11.20 -11.65 7.51
CA ILE A 98 9.90 -12.25 7.90
C ILE A 98 9.74 -12.32 9.43
N ARG A 99 10.81 -12.61 10.18
CA ARG A 99 10.80 -12.62 11.66
C ARG A 99 10.58 -11.26 12.31
N THR A 100 10.88 -10.16 11.61
CA THR A 100 10.47 -8.82 12.07
C THR A 100 8.97 -8.58 11.88
N MET A 101 8.32 -9.30 10.97
CA MET A 101 6.92 -9.09 10.63
C MET A 101 5.95 -9.98 11.42
N TYR A 102 6.37 -11.21 11.75
CA TYR A 102 5.49 -12.22 12.34
C TYR A 102 6.10 -12.84 13.61
N PRO A 103 5.28 -13.35 14.54
CA PRO A 103 5.74 -14.15 15.68
C PRO A 103 6.48 -15.43 15.25
N ASP A 104 7.42 -15.91 16.07
CA ASP A 104 8.34 -16.99 15.69
C ASP A 104 7.61 -18.28 15.29
N LYS A 105 6.60 -18.70 16.05
CA LYS A 105 5.81 -19.90 15.71
C LYS A 105 5.09 -19.76 14.36
N ALA A 106 4.64 -18.55 14.01
CA ALA A 106 4.02 -18.30 12.71
C ALA A 106 5.06 -18.39 11.58
N VAL A 107 6.27 -17.83 11.79
CA VAL A 107 7.37 -17.89 10.82
C VAL A 107 7.85 -19.32 10.60
N ASP A 108 8.17 -20.04 11.67
CA ASP A 108 8.66 -21.42 11.62
C ASP A 108 7.68 -22.30 10.86
N GLY A 109 6.39 -22.09 11.10
CA GLY A 109 5.35 -22.74 10.35
C GLY A 109 5.32 -22.37 8.86
N MET A 110 5.44 -21.09 8.49
CA MET A 110 5.51 -20.67 7.09
C MET A 110 6.67 -21.35 6.36
N PHE A 111 7.87 -21.36 6.97
CA PHE A 111 9.05 -22.01 6.40
C PHE A 111 8.87 -23.52 6.26
N LYS A 112 8.34 -24.18 7.29
CA LYS A 112 8.01 -25.61 7.25
C LYS A 112 7.01 -25.93 6.13
N LEU A 113 5.98 -25.10 5.93
CA LEU A 113 5.03 -25.25 4.82
C LEU A 113 5.72 -25.11 3.46
N ALA A 114 6.60 -24.13 3.29
CA ALA A 114 7.32 -23.92 2.04
C ALA A 114 8.30 -25.06 1.74
N GLU A 115 9.09 -25.50 2.73
CA GLU A 115 9.98 -26.66 2.63
C GLU A 115 9.21 -27.92 2.19
N LEU A 116 8.06 -28.19 2.84
CA LEU A 116 7.21 -29.32 2.52
C LEU A 116 6.62 -29.25 1.10
N GLN A 117 6.58 -28.07 0.50
CA GLN A 117 6.13 -27.85 -0.88
C GLN A 117 7.28 -27.82 -1.88
N GLY A 118 8.53 -27.96 -1.43
CA GLY A 118 9.73 -27.82 -2.25
C GLY A 118 9.93 -26.39 -2.78
N ALA A 119 9.30 -25.41 -2.13
CA ALA A 119 9.51 -24.00 -2.38
C ALA A 119 10.73 -23.53 -1.60
N ASP A 120 11.61 -22.80 -2.27
CA ASP A 120 12.75 -22.12 -1.66
C ASP A 120 12.36 -20.65 -1.56
N ILE A 121 11.90 -20.23 -0.37
CA ILE A 121 11.37 -18.89 -0.13
C ILE A 121 12.39 -17.82 -0.54
N GLU A 122 13.67 -18.03 -0.23
CA GLU A 122 14.74 -17.09 -0.58
C GLU A 122 14.88 -16.93 -2.09
N LYS A 123 14.82 -18.06 -2.81
CA LYS A 123 14.91 -18.08 -4.27
C LYS A 123 13.66 -17.52 -4.95
N GLU A 124 12.48 -17.76 -4.39
CA GLU A 124 11.20 -17.35 -4.97
C GLU A 124 10.90 -15.88 -4.78
N LEU A 125 11.30 -15.32 -3.64
CA LEU A 125 11.24 -13.87 -3.43
C LEU A 125 12.32 -13.11 -4.16
N GLY A 126 13.39 -13.82 -4.54
CA GLY A 126 14.60 -13.23 -5.06
C GLY A 126 15.30 -12.44 -3.96
N GLY A 127 16.55 -12.80 -3.65
CA GLY A 127 17.44 -12.01 -2.80
C GLY A 127 17.80 -10.67 -3.46
N ILE A 128 16.81 -9.81 -3.70
CA ILE A 128 16.98 -8.46 -4.22
C ILE A 128 17.65 -7.68 -3.10
N LYS A 129 18.98 -7.61 -3.15
CA LYS A 129 19.73 -6.70 -2.31
C LYS A 129 19.30 -5.29 -2.65
N THR A 130 18.76 -4.64 -1.64
CA THR A 130 18.36 -3.24 -1.69
C THR A 130 19.45 -2.39 -1.05
N ASN A 131 19.34 -1.08 -1.18
CA ASN A 131 20.26 -0.15 -0.55
C ASN A 131 19.45 0.95 0.13
N TYR A 132 18.60 0.53 1.05
CA TYR A 132 17.80 1.40 1.87
C TYR A 132 18.65 2.05 2.95
N VAL A 133 18.54 3.36 3.06
CA VAL A 133 19.09 4.14 4.16
C VAL A 133 17.96 4.94 4.78
N ILE A 134 17.55 4.56 5.98
CA ILE A 134 16.50 5.29 6.72
C ILE A 134 17.00 6.70 7.02
N THR A 135 16.25 7.69 6.59
CA THR A 135 16.52 9.11 6.85
C THR A 135 15.73 9.62 8.04
N ASP A 136 14.50 9.14 8.24
CA ASP A 136 13.65 9.56 9.35
C ASP A 136 12.56 8.51 9.66
N ILE A 137 12.06 8.49 10.90
CA ILE A 137 10.95 7.63 11.35
C ILE A 137 9.98 8.52 12.13
N VAL A 138 8.73 8.60 11.67
CA VAL A 138 7.71 9.47 12.25
C VAL A 138 6.57 8.61 12.79
N GLU A 139 6.30 8.74 14.09
CA GLU A 139 5.08 8.22 14.71
C GLU A 139 3.91 9.13 14.35
N GLU A 140 2.93 8.58 13.63
CA GLU A 140 1.71 9.27 13.22
C GLU A 140 0.67 9.24 14.35
N GLY A 141 0.70 8.18 15.16
CA GLY A 141 -0.06 8.09 16.38
C GLY A 141 -0.17 6.66 16.93
N PRO A 142 -0.73 6.50 18.14
CA PRO A 142 -0.97 5.19 18.73
C PRO A 142 -2.13 4.48 18.04
N MET A 143 -2.00 3.17 17.86
CA MET A 143 -3.07 2.31 17.38
C MET A 143 -4.05 1.99 18.51
N THR A 144 -5.33 1.92 18.18
CA THR A 144 -6.38 1.45 19.08
C THR A 144 -6.40 -0.08 19.16
N GLU A 145 -6.96 -0.62 20.24
CA GLU A 145 -7.15 -2.07 20.40
C GLU A 145 -7.90 -2.69 19.21
N LYS A 146 -8.90 -1.98 18.67
CA LYS A 146 -9.67 -2.43 17.49
C LYS A 146 -8.84 -2.50 16.20
N GLU A 147 -7.78 -1.71 16.10
CA GLU A 147 -6.87 -1.72 14.95
C GLU A 147 -5.79 -2.79 15.10
N ILE A 148 -5.37 -3.10 16.34
CA ILE A 148 -4.36 -4.13 16.62
C ILE A 148 -4.97 -5.54 16.59
N GLU A 149 -6.19 -5.70 17.09
CA GLU A 149 -6.86 -6.99 17.26
C GLU A 149 -6.92 -7.86 15.99
N PRO A 150 -7.21 -7.32 14.79
CA PRO A 150 -7.20 -8.11 13.56
C PRO A 150 -5.84 -8.76 13.26
N PHE A 151 -4.73 -8.11 13.63
CA PHE A 151 -3.39 -8.68 13.47
C PHE A 151 -3.14 -9.82 14.45
N MET A 152 -3.60 -9.68 15.71
CA MET A 152 -3.46 -10.75 16.70
C MET A 152 -4.28 -11.98 16.31
N ILE A 153 -5.52 -11.78 15.84
CA ILE A 153 -6.37 -12.85 15.31
C ILE A 153 -5.67 -13.55 14.13
N LEU A 154 -5.09 -12.79 13.20
CA LEU A 154 -4.34 -13.35 12.09
C LEU A 154 -3.17 -14.22 12.58
N PHE A 155 -2.42 -13.76 13.57
CA PHE A 155 -1.30 -14.53 14.13
C PHE A 155 -1.76 -15.80 14.85
N ASP A 156 -2.86 -15.73 15.60
CA ASP A 156 -3.46 -16.89 16.26
C ASP A 156 -3.91 -17.94 15.22
N GLN A 157 -4.59 -17.49 14.17
CA GLN A 157 -5.02 -18.35 13.06
C GLN A 157 -3.83 -19.03 12.38
N MET A 158 -2.76 -18.28 12.14
CA MET A 158 -1.51 -18.83 11.61
C MET A 158 -0.92 -19.88 12.55
N ALA A 159 -0.78 -19.58 13.83
CA ALA A 159 -0.24 -20.50 14.82
C ALA A 159 -1.11 -21.77 14.99
N GLY A 160 -2.44 -21.62 15.00
CA GLY A 160 -3.38 -22.74 15.08
C GLY A 160 -3.33 -23.64 13.83
N ALA A 161 -3.14 -23.07 12.65
CA ALA A 161 -2.90 -23.86 11.44
C ALA A 161 -1.65 -24.74 11.57
N PHE A 162 -0.61 -24.23 12.22
CA PHE A 162 0.60 -25.02 12.47
C PHE A 162 0.37 -26.12 13.51
N ASP A 163 -0.35 -25.86 14.58
CA ASP A 163 -0.69 -26.89 15.57
C ASP A 163 -1.46 -28.05 14.90
N LYS A 164 -2.41 -27.75 14.01
CA LYS A 164 -3.13 -28.78 13.24
C LYS A 164 -2.22 -29.56 12.28
N ILE A 165 -1.23 -28.90 11.65
CA ILE A 165 -0.24 -29.60 10.80
C ILE A 165 0.55 -30.61 11.64
N GLU A 166 0.95 -30.24 12.86
CA GLU A 166 1.66 -31.14 13.76
C GLU A 166 0.77 -32.29 14.26
N GLU A 167 -0.50 -32.00 14.58
CA GLU A 167 -1.49 -33.02 14.92
C GLU A 167 -1.67 -34.06 13.79
N TYR A 168 -1.67 -33.61 12.54
CA TYR A 168 -1.75 -34.48 11.37
C TYR A 168 -0.45 -35.22 11.05
N GLY A 169 0.57 -35.14 11.91
CA GLY A 169 1.82 -35.88 11.78
C GLY A 169 2.92 -35.14 11.03
N GLY A 170 2.73 -33.85 10.72
CA GLY A 170 3.77 -32.95 10.20
C GLY A 170 4.13 -33.13 8.72
N ASP A 171 3.49 -34.06 7.99
CA ASP A 171 3.68 -34.25 6.55
C ASP A 171 2.48 -33.69 5.77
N VAL A 172 2.65 -32.46 5.28
CA VAL A 172 1.61 -31.74 4.50
C VAL A 172 1.30 -32.44 3.16
N GLN A 173 2.22 -33.25 2.63
CA GLN A 173 1.98 -34.03 1.41
C GLN A 173 1.10 -35.26 1.67
N ALA A 174 1.08 -35.76 2.90
CA ALA A 174 0.25 -36.90 3.31
C ALA A 174 -1.20 -36.51 3.68
N LEU A 175 -1.51 -35.22 3.78
CA LEU A 175 -2.84 -34.72 4.13
C LEU A 175 -3.90 -35.07 3.07
N SER A 176 -5.11 -35.36 3.55
CA SER A 176 -6.29 -35.48 2.69
C SER A 176 -6.67 -34.11 2.09
N ASP A 177 -7.51 -34.12 1.05
CA ASP A 177 -7.97 -32.88 0.44
C ASP A 177 -8.81 -32.06 1.43
N GLU A 178 -9.60 -32.71 2.30
CA GLU A 178 -10.36 -32.05 3.37
C GLU A 178 -9.43 -31.38 4.40
N GLN A 179 -8.38 -32.07 4.84
CA GLN A 179 -7.41 -31.51 5.80
C GLN A 179 -6.66 -30.31 5.22
N ARG A 180 -6.36 -30.33 3.92
CA ARG A 180 -5.72 -29.20 3.23
C ARG A 180 -6.65 -27.99 3.12
N GLU A 181 -7.92 -28.24 2.82
CA GLU A 181 -8.94 -27.17 2.73
C GLU A 181 -9.17 -26.54 4.11
N GLU A 182 -9.25 -27.34 5.16
CA GLU A 182 -9.34 -26.88 6.55
C GLU A 182 -8.14 -25.98 6.93
N LEU A 183 -6.91 -26.44 6.69
CA LEU A 183 -5.71 -25.65 6.95
C LEU A 183 -5.65 -24.37 6.11
N TYR A 184 -6.09 -24.42 4.85
CA TYR A 184 -6.15 -23.23 4.02
C TYR A 184 -7.16 -22.21 4.54
N ASN A 185 -8.35 -22.65 4.91
CA ASN A 185 -9.38 -21.76 5.46
C ASN A 185 -8.93 -21.13 6.77
N LEU A 186 -8.26 -21.92 7.62
CA LEU A 186 -7.67 -21.46 8.87
C LEU A 186 -6.58 -20.41 8.64
N PHE A 187 -5.65 -20.69 7.73
CA PHE A 187 -4.55 -19.79 7.40
C PHE A 187 -5.00 -18.49 6.72
N MET A 188 -6.03 -18.55 5.89
CA MET A 188 -6.58 -17.37 5.20
C MET A 188 -7.58 -16.57 6.04
N GLY A 189 -7.89 -17.04 7.26
CA GLY A 189 -8.89 -16.43 8.12
C GLY A 189 -10.32 -16.48 7.56
N TYR A 190 -10.63 -17.48 6.72
CA TYR A 190 -12.00 -17.75 6.27
C TYR A 190 -12.81 -18.51 7.32
N THR A 191 -12.16 -18.99 8.37
CA THR A 191 -12.77 -19.64 9.52
C THR A 191 -13.13 -18.61 10.58
N ASP A 192 -14.36 -18.70 11.10
CA ASP A 192 -14.74 -17.94 12.28
C ASP A 192 -13.90 -18.43 13.47
N PRO A 193 -13.08 -17.57 14.11
CA PRO A 193 -12.26 -17.98 15.26
C PRO A 193 -13.10 -18.54 16.41
N GLU A 194 -14.39 -18.21 16.51
CA GLU A 194 -15.30 -18.79 17.50
C GLU A 194 -15.76 -20.22 17.16
N GLU A 195 -15.74 -20.62 15.88
CA GLU A 195 -16.20 -21.94 15.44
C GLU A 195 -15.11 -23.03 15.51
N ASP A 196 -13.82 -22.65 15.41
CA ASP A 196 -12.71 -23.60 15.21
C ASP A 196 -11.80 -23.85 16.44
N ASP A 197 -12.22 -23.44 17.65
CA ASP A 197 -11.48 -23.65 18.92
C ASP A 197 -10.01 -23.18 18.82
N ILE A 198 -9.79 -22.05 18.13
CA ILE A 198 -8.47 -21.45 18.00
C ILE A 198 -8.16 -20.73 19.32
N ASP A 199 -7.25 -21.31 20.10
CA ASP A 199 -6.75 -20.69 21.31
C ASP A 199 -6.16 -19.30 20.99
N ARG A 200 -6.52 -18.30 21.80
CA ARG A 200 -5.88 -16.98 21.75
C ARG A 200 -4.47 -17.12 22.32
N ILE A 201 -3.47 -16.99 21.47
CA ILE A 201 -2.05 -17.17 21.80
C ILE A 201 -1.37 -15.82 21.93
N TYR A 202 -1.70 -14.88 21.04
CA TYR A 202 -1.03 -13.59 20.96
C TYR A 202 -1.89 -12.46 21.50
N HIS A 203 -1.25 -11.63 22.31
CA HIS A 203 -1.77 -10.36 22.78
C HIS A 203 -0.75 -9.26 22.47
N ALA A 204 -1.25 -8.05 22.23
CA ALA A 204 -0.40 -6.89 22.02
C ALA A 204 -0.57 -5.89 23.16
N ALA A 205 0.54 -5.42 23.70
CA ALA A 205 0.54 -4.43 24.78
C ALA A 205 0.28 -3.01 24.27
N GLU A 206 0.81 -2.70 23.08
CA GLU A 206 0.71 -1.39 22.43
C GLU A 206 1.05 -1.51 20.94
N GLY A 207 0.69 -0.49 20.16
CA GLY A 207 1.05 -0.37 18.75
C GLY A 207 1.00 1.06 18.27
N TYR A 208 1.71 1.34 17.18
CA TYR A 208 1.86 2.65 16.58
C TYR A 208 1.69 2.57 15.07
N ASP A 209 1.10 3.63 14.52
CA ASP A 209 1.13 3.90 13.09
C ASP A 209 2.38 4.74 12.77
N VAL A 210 3.23 4.27 11.85
CA VAL A 210 4.56 4.82 11.62
C VAL A 210 4.82 5.03 10.13
N THR A 211 5.37 6.19 9.79
CA THR A 211 5.90 6.48 8.45
C THR A 211 7.42 6.48 8.50
N VAL A 212 8.05 5.74 7.59
CA VAL A 212 9.50 5.61 7.49
C VAL A 212 9.96 6.26 6.19
N TYR A 213 10.79 7.27 6.31
CA TYR A 213 11.44 7.91 5.18
C TYR A 213 12.81 7.28 4.98
N TYR A 214 13.14 6.95 3.73
CA TYR A 214 14.42 6.35 3.39
C TYR A 214 14.88 6.78 2.01
N THR A 215 16.15 6.50 1.69
CA THR A 215 16.63 6.56 0.30
C THR A 215 16.90 5.16 -0.19
N ASN A 216 16.52 4.83 -1.43
CA ASN A 216 16.92 3.60 -2.11
C ASN A 216 17.78 3.98 -3.32
N ASP A 217 19.04 3.54 -3.34
CA ASP A 217 20.03 3.97 -4.35
C ASP A 217 20.16 5.50 -4.46
N GLY A 218 19.98 6.20 -3.33
CA GLY A 218 20.04 7.67 -3.24
C GLY A 218 18.77 8.41 -3.65
N GLU A 219 17.75 7.71 -4.17
CA GLU A 219 16.45 8.30 -4.47
C GLU A 219 15.56 8.26 -3.21
N PRO A 220 14.97 9.39 -2.79
CA PRO A 220 14.09 9.42 -1.63
C PRO A 220 12.79 8.68 -1.89
N ASP A 221 12.33 7.93 -0.90
CA ASP A 221 11.08 7.17 -0.91
C ASP A 221 10.58 7.02 0.54
N GLU A 222 9.41 6.40 0.70
CA GLU A 222 8.79 6.20 2.00
C GLU A 222 7.95 4.92 2.05
N ASP A 223 7.89 4.33 3.24
CA ASP A 223 7.03 3.20 3.57
C ASP A 223 6.23 3.47 4.84
N TYR A 224 5.14 2.72 4.96
CA TYR A 224 4.14 2.90 6.01
C TYR A 224 3.97 1.58 6.74
N PHE A 225 4.14 1.61 8.07
CA PHE A 225 4.13 0.44 8.91
C PHE A 225 3.12 0.60 10.05
N TYR A 226 2.37 -0.46 10.32
CA TYR A 226 1.85 -0.69 11.65
C TYR A 226 2.88 -1.46 12.44
N VAL A 227 3.26 -0.98 13.61
CA VAL A 227 4.15 -1.66 14.53
C VAL A 227 3.42 -1.98 15.81
N TYR A 228 3.59 -3.18 16.36
CA TYR A 228 2.91 -3.59 17.58
C TYR A 228 3.81 -4.48 18.43
N ASN A 229 3.74 -4.29 19.75
CA ASN A 229 4.50 -5.07 20.72
C ASN A 229 3.69 -6.30 21.11
N VAL A 230 4.05 -7.45 20.55
CA VAL A 230 3.45 -8.74 20.86
C VAL A 230 4.07 -9.27 22.15
N GLU A 231 3.23 -9.55 23.14
CA GLU A 231 3.68 -10.03 24.44
C GLU A 231 4.49 -11.33 24.30
N GLY A 232 5.70 -11.34 24.87
CA GLY A 232 6.62 -12.49 24.80
C GLY A 232 7.43 -12.60 23.50
N GLU A 233 7.06 -11.89 22.44
CA GLU A 233 7.68 -11.94 21.11
C GLU A 233 8.39 -10.63 20.71
N GLY A 234 8.05 -9.53 21.39
CA GLY A 234 8.61 -8.20 21.13
C GLY A 234 7.88 -7.43 20.02
N TRP A 235 8.54 -6.40 19.47
CA TRP A 235 7.97 -5.58 18.41
C TRP A 235 7.93 -6.35 17.08
N LYS A 236 6.78 -6.26 16.40
CA LYS A 236 6.54 -6.80 15.07
C LYS A 236 5.95 -5.70 14.17
N LEU A 237 6.06 -5.87 12.85
CA LEU A 237 5.60 -4.87 11.88
C LEU A 237 4.79 -5.44 10.71
N ASN A 238 3.92 -4.61 10.14
CA ASN A 238 3.16 -4.92 8.94
C ASN A 238 3.17 -3.73 7.97
N ASN A 239 3.57 -3.97 6.72
CA ASN A 239 3.68 -2.95 5.66
C ASN A 239 2.66 -3.13 4.51
N SER A 240 1.88 -4.21 4.51
CA SER A 240 1.27 -4.74 3.28
C SER A 240 -0.05 -4.10 2.87
N MET A 241 -0.68 -3.27 3.71
CA MET A 241 -1.99 -2.65 3.37
C MET A 241 -2.01 -1.12 3.37
N ARG A 242 -1.14 -0.45 4.14
CA ARG A 242 -1.21 1.01 4.32
C ARG A 242 -0.76 1.79 3.08
N LYS A 243 0.32 1.36 2.42
CA LYS A 243 0.81 1.98 1.16
C LYS A 243 -0.24 1.91 0.04
N PHE A 244 -0.93 0.79 -0.08
CA PHE A 244 -2.00 0.62 -1.07
C PHE A 244 -3.24 1.45 -0.72
N ALA A 245 -3.66 1.43 0.55
CA ALA A 245 -4.79 2.24 1.02
C ALA A 245 -4.54 3.74 0.78
N LYS A 246 -3.35 4.24 1.11
CA LYS A 246 -2.97 5.64 0.89
C LYS A 246 -2.91 5.99 -0.60
N LYS A 247 -2.25 5.17 -1.42
CA LYS A 247 -2.25 5.36 -2.89
C LYS A 247 -3.65 5.36 -3.49
N ALA A 248 -4.52 4.46 -3.04
CA ALA A 248 -5.91 4.39 -3.47
C ALA A 248 -6.69 5.63 -3.05
N LYS A 249 -6.48 6.12 -1.81
CA LYS A 249 -7.08 7.36 -1.30
C LYS A 249 -6.64 8.58 -2.13
N ASN A 250 -5.35 8.71 -2.43
CA ASN A 250 -4.81 9.79 -3.25
C ASN A 250 -5.35 9.72 -4.69
N ALA A 251 -5.40 8.52 -5.28
CA ALA A 251 -6.00 8.32 -6.59
C ALA A 251 -7.50 8.69 -6.61
N ALA A 252 -8.25 8.33 -5.56
CA ALA A 252 -9.65 8.69 -5.42
C ALA A 252 -9.85 10.21 -5.30
N SER A 253 -9.09 10.89 -4.43
CA SER A 253 -9.17 12.35 -4.30
C SER A 253 -8.77 13.07 -5.61
N ASN A 254 -7.74 12.62 -6.30
CA ASN A 254 -7.36 13.16 -7.63
C ASN A 254 -8.42 12.92 -8.69
N SER A 255 -9.08 11.75 -8.66
CA SER A 255 -10.22 11.48 -9.55
C SER A 255 -11.39 12.43 -9.24
N THR A 256 -11.64 12.74 -7.97
CA THR A 256 -12.65 13.74 -7.59
C THR A 256 -12.28 15.12 -8.11
N ALA A 257 -11.03 15.57 -7.94
CA ALA A 257 -10.58 16.85 -8.46
C ALA A 257 -10.74 16.96 -9.99
N LYS A 258 -10.43 15.88 -10.71
CA LYS A 258 -10.67 15.80 -12.15
C LYS A 258 -12.15 15.91 -12.51
N THR A 259 -13.03 15.22 -11.79
CA THR A 259 -14.49 15.33 -12.01
C THR A 259 -14.96 16.77 -11.78
N VAL A 260 -14.56 17.39 -10.67
CA VAL A 260 -14.90 18.79 -10.36
C VAL A 260 -14.38 19.73 -11.46
N HIS A 261 -13.15 19.55 -11.92
CA HIS A 261 -12.58 20.30 -13.04
C HIS A 261 -13.43 20.17 -14.31
N THR A 262 -13.85 18.95 -14.68
CA THR A 262 -14.73 18.74 -15.83
C THR A 262 -16.08 19.42 -15.64
N SER A 263 -16.68 19.34 -14.45
CA SER A 263 -17.95 20.01 -14.14
C SER A 263 -17.83 21.54 -14.25
N PHE A 264 -16.71 22.13 -13.80
CA PHE A 264 -16.45 23.56 -14.00
C PHE A 264 -16.30 23.92 -15.47
N ALA A 265 -15.58 23.12 -16.25
CA ALA A 265 -15.44 23.36 -17.69
C ALA A 265 -16.80 23.35 -18.42
N ILE A 266 -17.70 22.43 -18.04
CA ILE A 266 -19.08 22.39 -18.56
C ILE A 266 -19.83 23.66 -18.16
N ALA A 267 -19.85 24.01 -16.87
CA ALA A 267 -20.56 25.19 -16.38
C ALA A 267 -20.09 26.50 -17.03
N LEU A 268 -18.78 26.66 -17.23
CA LEU A 268 -18.20 27.84 -17.89
C LEU A 268 -18.55 27.88 -19.39
N THR A 269 -18.56 26.72 -20.06
CA THR A 269 -18.95 26.60 -21.47
C THR A 269 -20.41 26.99 -21.68
N ASP A 270 -21.31 26.53 -20.79
CA ASP A 270 -22.73 26.85 -20.87
C ASP A 270 -22.97 28.36 -20.66
N LEU A 271 -22.28 28.97 -19.69
CA LEU A 271 -22.36 30.41 -19.45
C LEU A 271 -21.86 31.24 -20.64
N ASP A 272 -20.74 30.85 -21.26
CA ASP A 272 -20.23 31.51 -22.46
C ASP A 272 -21.20 31.37 -23.63
N TYR A 273 -21.79 30.17 -23.81
CA TYR A 273 -22.82 29.93 -24.83
C TYR A 273 -24.06 30.81 -24.63
N ASP A 274 -24.46 31.06 -23.38
CA ASP A 274 -25.56 31.97 -23.01
C ASP A 274 -25.17 33.47 -23.10
N GLY A 275 -23.93 33.77 -23.49
CA GLY A 275 -23.42 35.12 -23.73
C GLY A 275 -22.89 35.83 -22.49
N THR A 276 -22.61 35.09 -21.42
CA THR A 276 -21.94 35.63 -20.22
C THR A 276 -20.45 35.76 -20.50
N ASP A 277 -19.88 36.94 -20.24
CA ASP A 277 -18.43 37.13 -20.30
C ASP A 277 -17.75 36.42 -19.12
N VAL A 278 -17.14 35.27 -19.42
CA VAL A 278 -16.40 34.41 -18.47
C VAL A 278 -14.88 34.68 -18.49
N SER A 279 -14.43 35.70 -19.23
CA SER A 279 -13.01 36.03 -19.37
C SER A 279 -12.38 36.57 -18.09
N GLY A 280 -11.04 36.56 -18.03
CA GLY A 280 -10.26 36.98 -16.87
C GLY A 280 -9.67 35.83 -16.06
N VAL A 281 -9.00 36.16 -14.97
CA VAL A 281 -8.33 35.18 -14.08
C VAL A 281 -8.87 35.32 -12.67
N TYR A 282 -9.46 34.24 -12.16
CA TYR A 282 -10.17 34.26 -10.87
C TYR A 282 -10.27 32.85 -10.27
N ILE A 283 -10.63 32.79 -8.99
CA ILE A 283 -10.83 31.56 -8.25
C ILE A 283 -12.29 31.48 -7.80
N ILE A 284 -12.92 30.32 -8.02
CA ILE A 284 -14.22 29.98 -7.45
C ILE A 284 -14.04 28.84 -6.47
N GLY A 285 -14.43 29.09 -5.22
CA GLY A 285 -14.42 28.15 -4.13
C GLY A 285 -15.73 27.40 -3.94
N SER A 286 -15.69 26.39 -3.08
CA SER A 286 -16.86 25.68 -2.54
C SER A 286 -17.83 26.61 -1.80
N ASP A 287 -17.29 27.67 -1.18
CA ASP A 287 -18.03 28.77 -0.61
C ASP A 287 -17.34 30.12 -0.89
N ASP A 288 -17.94 31.20 -0.39
CA ASP A 288 -17.47 32.56 -0.67
C ASP A 288 -16.13 32.91 -0.03
N SER A 289 -15.66 32.15 0.95
CA SER A 289 -14.34 32.36 1.58
C SER A 289 -13.18 31.97 0.67
N MET A 290 -13.42 31.04 -0.26
CA MET A 290 -12.45 30.58 -1.27
C MET A 290 -12.70 31.18 -2.65
N ASN A 291 -13.43 32.30 -2.74
CA ASN A 291 -13.55 33.08 -3.97
C ASN A 291 -12.48 34.17 -4.03
N TYR A 292 -11.90 34.40 -5.21
CA TYR A 292 -10.93 35.47 -5.41
C TYR A 292 -11.02 36.06 -6.82
N ASN A 293 -10.97 37.39 -6.93
CA ASN A 293 -11.02 38.15 -8.19
C ASN A 293 -12.17 37.82 -9.16
N VAL A 294 -13.28 37.24 -8.68
CA VAL A 294 -14.40 36.86 -9.54
C VAL A 294 -15.06 38.10 -10.17
N PRO A 295 -15.16 38.17 -11.51
CA PRO A 295 -15.84 39.25 -12.21
C PRO A 295 -17.30 39.40 -11.76
N SER A 296 -17.79 40.64 -11.63
CA SER A 296 -19.17 40.90 -11.22
C SER A 296 -20.23 40.41 -12.21
N THR A 297 -19.83 40.09 -13.44
CA THR A 297 -20.67 39.48 -14.48
C THR A 297 -20.97 38.02 -14.18
N ILE A 298 -20.16 37.35 -13.35
CA ILE A 298 -20.26 35.93 -13.06
C ILE A 298 -21.12 35.70 -11.82
N ASN A 299 -22.19 34.91 -12.00
CA ASN A 299 -23.00 34.42 -10.90
C ASN A 299 -22.38 33.13 -10.34
N VAL A 300 -21.54 33.26 -9.30
CA VAL A 300 -20.86 32.12 -8.68
C VAL A 300 -21.84 31.05 -8.18
N SER A 301 -23.01 31.46 -7.68
CA SER A 301 -24.01 30.50 -7.19
C SER A 301 -24.57 29.63 -8.31
N GLU A 302 -24.71 30.18 -9.51
CA GLU A 302 -25.16 29.44 -10.69
C GLU A 302 -24.12 28.42 -11.13
N ILE A 303 -22.84 28.80 -11.19
CA ILE A 303 -21.74 27.87 -11.48
C ILE A 303 -21.73 26.72 -10.47
N ARG A 304 -21.77 27.03 -9.17
CA ARG A 304 -21.79 26.00 -8.11
C ARG A 304 -22.99 25.07 -8.23
N ASN A 305 -24.17 25.57 -8.62
CA ASN A 305 -25.36 24.76 -8.81
C ASN A 305 -25.22 23.82 -10.02
N THR A 306 -24.66 24.29 -11.13
CA THR A 306 -24.37 23.45 -12.30
C THR A 306 -23.35 22.37 -11.94
N VAL A 307 -22.25 22.76 -11.29
CA VAL A 307 -21.22 21.83 -10.82
C VAL A 307 -21.82 20.78 -9.87
N GLY A 308 -22.67 21.19 -8.92
CA GLY A 308 -23.34 20.28 -8.00
C GLY A 308 -24.42 19.39 -8.65
N SER A 309 -24.94 19.78 -9.82
CA SER A 309 -25.85 18.94 -10.61
C SER A 309 -25.08 17.86 -11.38
N GLU A 310 -23.90 18.20 -11.89
CA GLU A 310 -23.00 17.25 -12.58
C GLU A 310 -22.27 16.31 -11.60
N TYR A 311 -22.00 16.77 -10.37
CA TYR A 311 -21.38 16.00 -9.32
C TYR A 311 -22.14 16.15 -7.99
N ASP A 312 -23.18 15.33 -7.84
CA ASP A 312 -24.13 15.35 -6.71
C ASP A 312 -23.49 15.27 -5.31
N THR A 313 -22.35 14.61 -5.20
CA THR A 313 -21.60 14.45 -3.94
C THR A 313 -20.63 15.59 -3.64
N ILE A 314 -20.54 16.62 -4.49
CA ILE A 314 -19.59 17.74 -4.29
C ILE A 314 -19.79 18.47 -2.96
N SER A 315 -21.01 18.46 -2.42
CA SER A 315 -21.33 19.06 -1.11
C SER A 315 -20.53 18.48 0.06
N LYS A 316 -19.97 17.28 -0.09
CA LYS A 316 -19.10 16.60 0.88
C LYS A 316 -17.65 17.06 0.83
N TYR A 317 -17.31 17.99 -0.07
CA TYR A 317 -15.96 18.45 -0.31
C TYR A 317 -15.88 19.96 -0.17
N ASP A 318 -14.76 20.42 0.36
CA ASP A 318 -14.28 21.78 0.17
C ASP A 318 -13.36 21.77 -1.05
N TYR A 319 -13.41 22.83 -1.85
CA TYR A 319 -12.67 22.89 -3.11
C TYR A 319 -12.44 24.33 -3.55
N PHE A 320 -11.50 24.51 -4.46
CA PHE A 320 -11.42 25.71 -5.29
C PHE A 320 -10.97 25.34 -6.71
N ALA A 321 -11.40 26.15 -7.67
CA ALA A 321 -11.02 26.07 -9.07
C ALA A 321 -10.38 27.39 -9.52
N ILE A 322 -9.27 27.33 -10.25
CA ILE A 322 -8.66 28.49 -10.91
C ILE A 322 -9.17 28.52 -12.34
N ILE A 323 -9.81 29.64 -12.71
CA ILE A 323 -10.29 29.89 -14.05
C ILE A 323 -9.35 30.89 -14.72
N VAL A 324 -8.91 30.57 -15.94
CA VAL A 324 -8.11 31.44 -16.80
C VAL A 324 -8.84 31.59 -18.12
N ASN A 325 -9.33 32.80 -18.39
CA ASN A 325 -10.04 33.18 -19.60
C ASN A 325 -11.19 32.24 -19.98
N GLY A 326 -12.02 31.88 -19.00
CA GLY A 326 -13.17 30.98 -19.19
C GLY A 326 -12.83 29.49 -19.17
N GLU A 327 -11.55 29.13 -19.04
CA GLU A 327 -11.12 27.73 -18.91
C GLU A 327 -10.74 27.40 -17.46
N CYS A 328 -11.35 26.36 -16.91
CA CYS A 328 -10.88 25.78 -15.66
C CYS A 328 -9.48 25.20 -15.88
N SER A 329 -8.47 25.76 -15.22
CA SER A 329 -7.05 25.41 -15.42
C SER A 329 -6.50 24.55 -14.29
N TYR A 330 -7.09 24.64 -13.09
CA TYR A 330 -6.65 23.91 -11.92
C TYR A 330 -7.80 23.72 -10.94
N VAL A 331 -7.83 22.57 -10.26
CA VAL A 331 -8.75 22.30 -9.14
C VAL A 331 -7.99 21.63 -8.02
N ALA A 332 -8.25 22.07 -6.78
CA ALA A 332 -7.93 21.32 -5.58
C ALA A 332 -9.21 21.02 -4.79
N VAL A 333 -9.29 19.83 -4.20
CA VAL A 333 -10.43 19.36 -3.40
C VAL A 333 -9.93 18.70 -2.12
N CYS A 334 -10.68 18.87 -1.05
CA CYS A 334 -10.51 18.16 0.22
C CYS A 334 -11.87 17.63 0.64
N LYS A 335 -11.97 16.36 1.03
CA LYS A 335 -13.22 15.86 1.61
C LYS A 335 -13.39 16.48 2.99
N LYS A 336 -14.59 16.90 3.34
CA LYS A 336 -14.88 17.39 4.70
C LYS A 336 -14.58 16.28 5.70
N ASP A 337 -13.93 16.65 6.80
CA ASP A 337 -13.45 15.74 7.85
C ASP A 337 -12.32 14.78 7.40
N ASP A 338 -11.60 15.13 6.34
CA ASP A 338 -10.42 14.43 5.84
C ASP A 338 -9.33 15.47 5.52
N ASP A 339 -8.06 15.09 5.61
CA ASP A 339 -6.92 15.95 5.29
C ASP A 339 -6.34 15.63 3.90
N ASN A 340 -6.90 14.63 3.19
CA ASN A 340 -6.37 14.20 1.91
C ASN A 340 -6.78 15.11 0.74
N ILE A 341 -5.79 15.81 0.20
CA ILE A 341 -5.96 16.71 -0.95
C ILE A 341 -5.94 15.94 -2.27
N GLY A 342 -6.96 16.19 -3.08
CA GLY A 342 -7.01 15.82 -4.49
C GLY A 342 -6.72 17.03 -5.37
N MET A 343 -6.00 16.82 -6.47
CA MET A 343 -5.66 17.90 -7.39
C MET A 343 -5.75 17.48 -8.85
N TYR A 344 -6.07 18.46 -9.69
CA TYR A 344 -6.00 18.33 -11.12
C TYR A 344 -5.43 19.61 -11.74
N PRO A 345 -4.31 19.55 -12.50
CA PRO A 345 -3.54 18.35 -12.84
C PRO A 345 -2.92 17.62 -11.62
N VAL A 346 -2.76 16.30 -11.74
CA VAL A 346 -2.29 15.45 -10.63
C VAL A 346 -0.85 15.77 -10.26
N SER A 347 -0.54 15.83 -8.96
CA SER A 347 0.79 16.10 -8.40
C SER A 347 1.40 17.43 -8.84
N ASN A 348 0.58 18.41 -9.22
CA ASN A 348 1.03 19.71 -9.69
C ASN A 348 0.48 20.81 -8.79
N ILE A 349 1.29 21.81 -8.46
CA ILE A 349 0.84 23.02 -7.78
C ILE A 349 0.93 24.24 -8.72
N PRO A 350 0.07 25.25 -8.57
CA PRO A 350 0.24 26.53 -9.27
C PRO A 350 1.61 27.13 -9.00
N LYS A 351 2.27 27.65 -10.05
CA LYS A 351 3.60 28.29 -9.96
C LYS A 351 3.61 29.73 -10.44
N ALA A 352 3.04 29.99 -11.61
CA ALA A 352 3.06 31.30 -12.24
C ALA A 352 1.92 31.47 -13.24
N LEU A 353 1.53 32.70 -13.51
CA LEU A 353 0.63 33.05 -14.60
C LEU A 353 1.43 33.72 -15.73
N ASN A 354 1.46 33.10 -16.90
CA ASN A 354 2.22 33.59 -18.06
C ASN A 354 1.28 34.00 -19.19
N GLY A 355 0.82 35.25 -19.12
CA GLY A 355 -0.25 35.74 -19.98
C GLY A 355 -1.54 34.98 -19.70
N ASP A 356 -2.01 34.24 -20.69
CA ASP A 356 -3.30 33.54 -20.66
C ASP A 356 -3.18 32.07 -20.24
N LYS A 357 -2.08 31.67 -19.59
CA LYS A 357 -1.83 30.28 -19.21
C LYS A 357 -1.30 30.17 -17.78
N LEU A 358 -1.92 29.29 -17.01
CA LEU A 358 -1.41 28.85 -15.71
C LEU A 358 -0.24 27.87 -15.93
N GLU A 359 0.92 28.21 -15.38
CA GLU A 359 2.05 27.30 -15.24
C GLU A 359 1.98 26.59 -13.89
N THR A 360 2.14 25.27 -13.91
CA THR A 360 2.22 24.44 -12.71
C THR A 360 3.59 23.80 -12.58
N GLU A 361 3.95 23.37 -11.38
CA GLU A 361 5.13 22.55 -11.14
C GLU A 361 4.78 21.24 -10.44
N GLU A 362 5.48 20.18 -10.82
CA GLU A 362 5.34 18.87 -10.21
C GLU A 362 5.97 18.86 -8.81
N VAL A 363 5.23 18.37 -7.83
CA VAL A 363 5.71 18.22 -6.45
C VAL A 363 5.86 16.74 -6.11
N SER A 364 6.92 16.41 -5.39
CA SER A 364 7.21 15.03 -4.97
C SER A 364 6.31 14.54 -3.84
N LYS A 365 5.76 15.46 -3.01
CA LYS A 365 4.93 15.15 -1.85
C LYS A 365 3.77 16.14 -1.75
N ILE A 366 2.57 15.67 -2.06
CA ILE A 366 1.37 16.51 -1.95
C ILE A 366 0.87 16.64 -0.50
N ASP A 367 1.13 15.64 0.33
CA ASP A 367 0.70 15.62 1.73
C ASP A 367 1.33 16.74 2.59
N ASN A 368 2.29 17.49 2.01
CA ASN A 368 2.89 18.67 2.63
C ASN A 368 2.03 19.93 2.49
N TYR A 369 0.90 19.87 1.78
CA TYR A 369 0.07 21.04 1.51
C TYR A 369 -1.36 20.80 1.99
N THR A 370 -1.91 21.80 2.68
CA THR A 370 -3.33 21.92 2.98
C THR A 370 -4.08 22.60 1.84
N LEU A 371 -5.41 22.45 1.80
CA LEU A 371 -6.24 23.14 0.81
C LEU A 371 -6.08 24.67 0.90
N ASP A 372 -6.00 25.21 2.12
CA ASP A 372 -5.82 26.64 2.39
C ASP A 372 -4.47 27.15 1.90
N GLU A 373 -3.38 26.40 2.13
CA GLU A 373 -2.05 26.78 1.60
C GLU A 373 -2.04 26.81 0.07
N LEU A 374 -2.66 25.82 -0.57
CA LEU A 374 -2.78 25.81 -2.03
C LEU A 374 -3.63 26.99 -2.54
N PHE A 375 -4.68 27.37 -1.81
CA PHE A 375 -5.50 28.52 -2.15
C PHE A 375 -4.71 29.84 -2.04
N GLU A 376 -3.93 30.02 -0.97
CA GLU A 376 -3.08 31.21 -0.79
C GLU A 376 -1.96 31.27 -1.85
N ILE A 377 -1.29 30.14 -2.15
CA ILE A 377 -0.33 30.06 -3.27
C ILE A 377 -1.00 30.48 -4.58
N SER A 378 -2.23 30.01 -4.82
CA SER A 378 -2.99 30.34 -6.03
C SER A 378 -3.32 31.81 -6.12
N LYS A 379 -3.71 32.45 -5.01
CA LYS A 379 -3.98 33.89 -4.94
C LYS A 379 -2.75 34.72 -5.27
N ASP A 380 -1.61 34.39 -4.67
CA ASP A 380 -0.34 35.11 -4.87
C ASP A 380 0.11 35.09 -6.35
N ILE A 381 -0.28 34.06 -7.10
CA ILE A 381 0.09 33.89 -8.51
C ILE A 381 -0.81 34.68 -9.46
N ILE A 382 -2.06 34.93 -9.08
CA ILE A 382 -3.06 35.60 -9.93
C ILE A 382 -3.31 37.07 -9.54
N GLU A 383 -2.64 37.57 -8.50
CA GLU A 383 -2.44 39.02 -8.25
C GLU A 383 -1.64 39.68 -9.37
#